data_AF-X5DNQ6-F1
#
_entry.id   AF-X5DNQ6-F1
#
_cell.length_a   1.000
_cell.length_b   1.000
_cell.length_c   1.000
_cell.angle_alpha   90.00
_cell.angle_beta   90.00
_cell.angle_gamma   90.00
#
_symmetry.space_group_name_H-M   'P 1'
#
loop_
_entity.id
_entity.type
_entity.pdbx_description
1 polymer ?
#
loop_
_entity_poly.entity_id
_entity_poly.type
_entity_poly.pdbx_seq_one_letter_code
_entity_poly.pdbx_strand_id
1 'polypeptide(L)'
;MYAKSEWTMYDKELIEEAVLLSYIRNDVDSVAADIGIDSALLHSWRQKYGATDIIRIFEKSNLGADDLKSQNKILRALLKNAEFEHEELLKIMDHNF
;
A
#
# COMPACT_ATOMS: atom_id res chain seq x y z
N MET A 1 10.73 -10.98 -20.50
CA MET A 1 11.74 -10.57 -19.49
C MET A 1 11.50 -9.09 -19.21
N TYR A 2 10.77 -8.73 -18.16
CA TYR A 2 10.58 -7.31 -17.81
C TYR A 2 11.76 -6.81 -16.97
N ALA A 3 12.24 -5.65 -17.37
CA ALA A 3 13.56 -5.12 -17.08
C ALA A 3 13.74 -4.68 -15.63
N LYS A 4 14.99 -4.77 -15.18
CA LYS A 4 15.50 -4.13 -13.97
C LYS A 4 15.23 -2.62 -14.01
N SER A 5 14.82 -2.09 -12.84
CA SER A 5 14.97 -0.71 -12.34
C SER A 5 13.96 0.38 -12.70
N GLU A 6 12.65 0.15 -12.56
CA GLU A 6 11.71 1.29 -12.34
C GLU A 6 11.92 1.97 -10.97
N TRP A 7 12.63 1.31 -10.05
CA TRP A 7 12.97 1.81 -8.71
C TRP A 7 14.01 2.94 -8.70
N THR A 8 14.67 3.21 -9.82
CA THR A 8 15.71 4.24 -9.92
C THR A 8 15.19 5.59 -10.42
N MET A 9 13.91 5.67 -10.82
CA MET A 9 13.33 6.90 -11.39
C MET A 9 12.53 7.73 -10.39
N TYR A 10 12.07 7.12 -9.29
CA TYR A 10 11.28 7.80 -8.26
C TYR A 10 12.02 7.78 -6.92
N ASP A 11 12.04 8.92 -6.24
CA ASP A 11 12.63 9.03 -4.92
C ASP A 11 11.87 8.16 -3.92
N LYS A 12 12.62 7.52 -3.01
CA LYS A 12 12.06 6.64 -1.98
C LYS A 12 10.97 7.33 -1.15
N GLU A 13 11.16 8.61 -0.83
CA GLU A 13 10.19 9.38 -0.05
C GLU A 13 8.86 9.54 -0.81
N LEU A 14 8.90 9.78 -2.12
CA LEU A 14 7.71 9.86 -2.95
C LEU A 14 6.95 8.52 -2.99
N ILE A 15 7.67 7.40 -3.11
CA ILE A 15 7.06 6.06 -3.08
C ILE A 15 6.38 5.82 -1.73
N GLU A 16 7.06 6.10 -0.62
CA GLU A 16 6.54 5.91 0.73
C GLU A 16 5.30 6.79 0.96
N GLU A 17 5.31 8.06 0.53
CA GLU A 17 4.18 8.97 0.65
C GLU A 17 2.99 8.55 -0.22
N ALA A 18 3.22 8.16 -1.48
CA ALA A 18 2.18 7.68 -2.39
C ALA A 18 1.49 6.43 -1.85
N VAL A 19 2.28 5.48 -1.34
CA VAL A 19 1.75 4.26 -0.70
C VAL A 19 0.92 4.65 0.51
N LEU A 20 1.44 5.50 1.40
CA LEU A 20 0.72 5.91 2.60
C LEU A 20 -0.61 6.60 2.26
N LEU A 21 -0.60 7.55 1.33
CA LEU A 21 -1.79 8.26 0.87
C LEU A 21 -2.83 7.32 0.27
N SER A 22 -2.41 6.31 -0.48
CA SER A 22 -3.32 5.31 -1.06
C SER A 22 -4.07 4.51 0.01
N TYR A 23 -3.41 4.20 1.14
CA TYR A 23 -4.05 3.55 2.30
C TYR A 23 -4.93 4.52 3.09
N ILE A 24 -4.48 5.76 3.30
CA ILE A 24 -5.27 6.80 3.99
C ILE A 24 -6.53 7.14 3.21
N ARG A 25 -6.47 7.24 1.88
CA ARG A 25 -7.63 7.55 1.05
C ARG A 25 -8.47 6.31 0.77
N ASN A 26 -7.86 5.13 0.84
CA ASN A 26 -8.42 3.85 0.38
C ASN A 26 -8.84 3.92 -1.08
N ASP A 27 -8.01 4.58 -1.89
CA ASP A 27 -8.23 4.83 -3.30
C ASP A 27 -6.86 4.88 -3.98
N VAL A 28 -6.58 3.90 -4.83
CA VAL A 28 -5.30 3.79 -5.54
C VAL A 28 -5.32 4.60 -6.83
N ASP A 29 -6.42 4.53 -7.57
CA ASP A 29 -6.54 5.15 -8.89
C ASP A 29 -6.50 6.68 -8.78
N SER A 30 -7.24 7.24 -7.82
CA SER A 30 -7.23 8.70 -7.61
C SER A 30 -5.87 9.19 -7.11
N VAL A 31 -5.20 8.43 -6.24
CA VAL A 31 -3.87 8.81 -5.73
C VAL A 31 -2.81 8.70 -6.82
N ALA A 32 -2.88 7.67 -7.66
CA ALA A 32 -1.99 7.53 -8.81
C ALA A 32 -2.17 8.67 -9.81
N ALA A 33 -3.42 9.06 -10.10
CA ALA A 33 -3.74 10.18 -10.98
C ALA A 33 -3.23 11.52 -10.42
N ASP A 34 -3.42 11.77 -9.11
CA ASP A 34 -2.94 12.99 -8.45
C ASP A 34 -1.41 13.15 -8.51
N ILE A 35 -0.69 12.03 -8.42
CA ILE A 35 0.78 11.99 -8.41
C ILE A 35 1.35 11.88 -9.84
N GLY A 36 0.52 11.55 -10.82
CA GLY A 36 0.92 11.41 -12.22
C GLY A 36 1.64 10.09 -12.52
N ILE A 37 1.30 9.01 -11.82
CA ILE A 37 1.85 7.67 -12.02
C ILE A 37 0.77 6.67 -12.47
N ASP A 38 1.19 5.52 -12.97
CA ASP A 38 0.28 4.42 -13.30
C ASP A 38 -0.30 3.80 -12.01
N SER A 39 -1.62 3.54 -11.98
CA SER A 39 -2.26 2.92 -10.82
C SER A 39 -1.82 1.47 -10.61
N ALA A 40 -1.46 0.76 -11.67
CA ALA A 40 -0.86 -0.57 -11.59
C ALA A 40 0.51 -0.52 -10.88
N LEU A 41 1.29 0.53 -11.13
CA LEU A 41 2.59 0.74 -10.48
C LEU A 41 2.40 0.99 -8.97
N LEU A 42 1.45 1.86 -8.60
CA LEU A 42 1.13 2.12 -7.19
C LEU A 42 0.58 0.86 -6.47
N HIS A 43 -0.22 0.05 -7.16
CA HIS A 43 -0.64 -1.25 -6.66
C HIS A 43 0.55 -2.16 -6.35
N SER A 44 1.54 -2.21 -7.24
CA SER A 44 2.77 -3.00 -7.03
C SER A 44 3.56 -2.50 -5.81
N TRP A 45 3.59 -1.18 -5.58
CA TRP A 45 4.24 -0.61 -4.42
C TRP A 45 3.49 -1.00 -3.14
N ARG A 46 2.15 -0.91 -3.12
CA ARG A 46 1.35 -1.34 -1.96
C ARG A 46 1.57 -2.81 -1.58
N GLN A 47 1.81 -3.68 -2.56
CA GLN A 47 2.10 -5.09 -2.30
C GLN A 47 3.53 -5.32 -1.78
N LYS A 48 4.48 -4.49 -2.19
CA LYS A 48 5.87 -4.59 -1.73
C LYS A 48 6.07 -4.07 -0.31
N TYR A 49 5.28 -3.08 0.09
CA TYR A 49 5.32 -2.52 1.43
C TYR A 49 4.36 -3.30 2.33
N GLY A 50 4.93 -4.06 3.27
CA GLY A 50 4.13 -4.81 4.24
C GLY A 50 3.48 -3.89 5.27
N ALA A 51 2.59 -4.44 6.09
CA ALA A 51 1.93 -3.72 7.18
C ALA A 51 2.94 -3.01 8.11
N THR A 52 4.05 -3.68 8.44
CA THR A 52 5.12 -3.13 9.29
C THR A 52 5.80 -1.92 8.64
N ASP A 53 6.04 -1.96 7.32
CA ASP A 53 6.66 -0.83 6.62
C ASP A 53 5.70 0.36 6.57
N ILE A 54 4.41 0.12 6.33
CA ILE A 54 3.37 1.15 6.27
C ILE A 54 3.21 1.83 7.63
N ILE A 55 3.22 1.07 8.73
CA ILE A 55 3.18 1.63 10.09
C ILE A 55 4.41 2.51 10.33
N ARG A 56 5.61 2.02 9.99
CA ARG A 56 6.85 2.81 10.13
C ARG A 56 6.82 4.09 9.30
N ILE A 57 6.32 4.03 8.06
CA ILE A 57 6.16 5.20 7.18
C ILE A 57 5.18 6.19 7.78
N PHE A 58 4.06 5.71 8.31
CA PHE A 58 3.07 6.54 8.98
C PHE A 58 3.66 7.24 10.21
N GLU A 59 4.37 6.52 11.08
CA GLU A 59 5.04 7.08 12.26
C GLU A 59 6.12 8.11 11.89
N LYS A 60 6.83 7.91 10.78
CA LYS A 60 7.82 8.86 10.24
C LYS A 60 7.16 10.07 9.61
N SER A 61 5.96 9.92 9.05
CA SER A 61 5.24 11.02 8.40
C SER A 61 4.77 12.02 9.45
N ASN A 62 4.92 13.32 9.17
CA ASN A 62 4.34 14.39 10.00
C ASN A 62 2.80 14.43 9.92
N LEU A 63 2.17 13.45 9.26
CA LEU A 63 0.73 13.22 9.26
C LEU A 63 0.31 12.62 10.62
N GLY A 64 0.52 13.41 11.66
CA GLY A 64 -0.09 13.33 12.98
C GLY A 64 -0.23 11.93 13.56
N ALA A 65 0.70 11.57 14.46
CA ALA A 65 0.42 10.65 15.55
C ALA A 65 -0.87 11.00 16.34
N ASP A 66 -1.40 12.22 16.17
CA ASP A 66 -2.64 12.71 16.78
C ASP A 66 -3.92 12.46 15.95
N ASP A 67 -3.84 12.12 14.65
CA ASP A 67 -5.04 11.84 13.86
C ASP A 67 -5.44 10.36 13.95
N LEU A 68 -6.00 9.99 15.11
CA LEU A 68 -6.59 8.68 15.39
C LEU A 68 -7.52 8.18 14.28
N LYS A 69 -8.19 9.08 13.55
CA LYS A 69 -9.09 8.73 12.44
C LYS A 69 -8.30 8.20 11.24
N SER A 70 -7.18 8.83 10.89
CA SER A 70 -6.29 8.36 9.84
C SER A 70 -5.61 7.05 10.21
N GLN A 71 -5.18 6.90 11.47
CA GLN A 71 -4.65 5.63 12.00
C GLN A 71 -5.67 4.50 11.88
N ASN A 72 -6.90 4.73 12.34
CA ASN A 72 -7.96 3.72 12.27
C ASN A 72 -8.27 3.34 10.82
N LYS A 73 -8.24 4.31 9.89
CA LYS A 73 -8.47 4.06 8.46
C LYS A 73 -7.35 3.22 7.84
N ILE A 74 -6.08 3.50 8.16
CA ILE A 74 -4.94 2.70 7.71
C ILE A 74 -5.05 1.27 8.26
N LEU A 75 -5.29 1.10 9.56
CA LEU A 75 -5.41 -0.22 10.19
C LEU A 75 -6.55 -1.04 9.59
N ARG A 76 -7.71 -0.43 9.32
CA ARG A 76 -8.82 -1.12 8.64
C ARG A 76 -8.46 -1.55 7.22
N ALA A 77 -7.76 -0.71 6.47
CA ALA A 77 -7.33 -1.05 5.12
C ALA A 77 -6.30 -2.19 5.12
N LEU A 78 -5.37 -2.20 6.08
CA LEU A 78 -4.43 -3.30 6.27
C LEU A 78 -5.13 -4.60 6.65
N LEU A 79 -6.09 -4.55 7.58
CA LEU A 79 -6.86 -5.72 7.99
C LEU A 79 -7.63 -6.33 6.80
N LYS A 80 -8.31 -5.48 6.02
CA LYS A 80 -9.04 -5.92 4.82
C LYS A 80 -8.13 -6.59 3.79
N ASN A 81 -6.93 -6.04 3.57
CA ASN A 81 -5.96 -6.67 2.66
C ASN A 81 -5.52 -8.03 3.19
N ALA A 82 -5.22 -8.15 4.49
CA ALA A 82 -4.83 -9.41 5.10
C ALA A 82 -5.95 -10.47 5.06
N GLU A 83 -7.21 -10.06 5.26
CA GLU A 83 -8.37 -10.95 5.12
C GLU A 83 -8.52 -11.46 3.67
N PHE A 84 -8.36 -10.57 2.69
CA PHE A 84 -8.38 -10.96 1.28
C PHE A 84 -7.26 -11.95 0.93
N GLU A 85 -6.04 -11.68 1.39
CA GLU A 85 -4.92 -12.60 1.19
C GLU A 85 -5.18 -13.97 1.85
N HIS A 86 -5.77 -13.99 3.05
CA HIS A 86 -6.14 -15.23 3.73
C HIS A 86 -7.23 -16.01 2.97
N GLU A 87 -8.26 -15.34 2.45
CA GLU A 87 -9.29 -15.98 1.62
C GLU A 87 -8.73 -16.58 0.34
N GLU A 88 -7.83 -15.88 -0.35
CA GLU A 88 -7.18 -16.40 -1.55
C GLU A 88 -6.32 -17.63 -1.22
N LEU A 89 -5.60 -17.62 -0.09
CA LEU A 89 -4.83 -18.77 0.37
C LEU A 89 -5.74 -19.98 0.67
N LEU A 90 -6.89 -19.78 1.33
CA LEU A 90 -7.84 -20.85 1.58
C LEU A 90 -8.37 -21.47 0.28
N LYS A 91 -8.73 -20.65 -0.71
CA LYS A 91 -9.18 -21.15 -2.03
C LYS A 91 -8.11 -22.01 -2.72
N ILE A 92 -6.84 -21.61 -2.64
CA ILE A 92 -5.72 -22.37 -3.19
C ILE A 92 -5.56 -23.70 -2.45
N MET A 93 -5.69 -23.69 -1.13
CA MET A 93 -5.60 -24.92 -0.33
C MET A 93 -6.73 -25.90 -0.65
N ASP A 94 -7.96 -25.43 -0.78
CA ASP A 94 -9.12 -26.26 -1.10
C ASP A 94 -9.08 -26.85 -2.53
N HIS A 95 -8.36 -26.23 -3.47
CA HIS A 95 -8.17 -26.75 -4.84
C HIS A 95 -7.06 -27.82 -4.96
N ASN A 96 -6.24 -28.02 -3.92
CA ASN A 96 -5.12 -28.97 -3.93
C ASN A 96 -5.45 -30.30 -3.23
N PHE A 97 -6.71 -30.51 -2.83
CA PHE A 97 -7.26 -31.75 -2.27
C PHE A 97 -8.41 -32.27 -3.13
#